data_AF-A0A961LLD0-F1
#
_entry.id   AF-A0A961LLD0-F1
#
_cell.length_a   1.000
_cell.length_b   1.000
_cell.length_c   1.000
_cell.angle_alpha   90.00
_cell.angle_beta   90.00
_cell.angle_gamma   90.00
#
_symmetry.space_group_name_H-M   'P 1'
#
loop_
_entity.id
_entity.type
_entity.pdbx_description
1 polymer ?
#
loop_
_entity_poly.entity_id
_entity_poly.type
_entity_poly.pdbx_seq_one_letter_code
_entity_poly.pdbx_strand_id
1 'polypeptide(L)'
;MIIEAARLAASRLFSPEFRAVLFKSIGMTILLLVAAWFGMKGLFEWLALPWIDALLPGLPAWAGWLGIVAAVFAGIGLALGLALLVAPVTAIVAGIFLDDVADVVEKEDYPSDRPGKALPALRSGILAAKFLGVVIAGNIVALILLLVPGVNIAAFFLVNGYLLGREFFEFAAMRFRPEAEAKLFRRKHSTTVFFAGLVIAGFLSVPVLNLATPLFAAAMMVHLHKMLSASDPRFAAVESGRG
;
A
#
# COMPACT_ATOMS: atom_id res chain seq x y z
N MET A 1 -20.53 1.96 11.04
CA MET A 1 -20.03 1.45 9.74
C MET A 1 -18.54 1.15 9.79
N ILE A 2 -17.68 2.16 9.99
CA ILE A 2 -16.21 1.97 9.99
C ILE A 2 -15.75 0.94 11.04
N ILE A 3 -16.19 1.08 12.29
CA ILE A 3 -15.82 0.16 13.37
C ILE A 3 -16.29 -1.28 13.08
N GLU A 4 -17.51 -1.44 12.54
CA GLU A 4 -18.03 -2.76 12.20
C GLU A 4 -17.25 -3.39 11.04
N ALA A 5 -16.95 -2.62 9.99
CA ALA A 5 -16.11 -3.07 8.89
C ALA A 5 -14.71 -3.49 9.36
N ALA A 6 -14.11 -2.72 10.29
CA ALA A 6 -12.84 -3.07 10.92
C ALA A 6 -12.94 -4.35 11.77
N ARG A 7 -14.02 -4.52 12.54
CA ARG A 7 -14.27 -5.71 13.36
C ARG A 7 -14.42 -6.96 12.51
N LEU A 8 -15.18 -6.89 11.43
CA LEU A 8 -15.36 -7.98 10.47
C LEU A 8 -14.01 -8.36 9.84
N ALA A 9 -13.27 -7.39 9.31
CA ALA A 9 -11.94 -7.61 8.75
C ALA A 9 -10.95 -8.22 9.77
N ALA A 10 -10.97 -7.73 11.02
CA ALA A 10 -10.14 -8.25 12.11
C ALA A 10 -10.48 -9.69 12.48
N SER A 11 -11.75 -10.06 12.48
CA SER A 11 -12.20 -11.43 12.77
C SER A 11 -11.75 -12.44 11.71
N ARG A 12 -11.60 -11.99 10.46
CA ARG A 12 -11.22 -12.84 9.31
C ARG A 12 -9.71 -12.99 9.13
N LEU A 13 -8.90 -12.07 9.66
CA LEU A 13 -7.44 -12.10 9.56
C LEU A 13 -6.78 -13.43 9.97
N PHE A 14 -7.40 -14.17 10.90
CA PHE A 14 -6.87 -15.44 11.41
C PHE A 14 -7.57 -16.68 10.83
N SER A 15 -8.47 -16.53 9.86
CA SER A 15 -9.16 -17.64 9.21
C SER A 15 -8.20 -18.47 8.33
N PRO A 16 -8.45 -19.77 8.13
CA PRO A 16 -7.56 -20.63 7.33
C PRO A 16 -7.40 -20.15 5.88
N GLU A 17 -8.44 -19.57 5.29
CA GLU A 17 -8.45 -19.00 3.93
C GLU A 17 -7.56 -17.75 3.86
N PHE A 18 -7.67 -16.84 4.84
CA PHE A 18 -6.84 -15.64 4.93
C PHE A 18 -5.37 -15.98 5.18
N ARG A 19 -5.08 -17.04 5.94
CA ARG A 19 -3.69 -17.50 6.17
C ARG A 19 -3.02 -17.93 4.87
N ALA A 20 -3.71 -18.62 3.98
CA ALA A 20 -3.14 -19.03 2.69
C ALA A 20 -2.75 -17.80 1.85
N VAL A 21 -3.62 -16.79 1.80
CA VAL A 21 -3.36 -15.52 1.12
C VAL A 21 -2.21 -14.77 1.80
N LEU A 22 -2.17 -14.75 3.14
CA LEU A 22 -1.09 -14.12 3.91
C LEU A 22 0.27 -14.76 3.61
N PHE A 23 0.37 -16.09 3.63
CA PHE A 23 1.64 -16.78 3.32
C PHE A 23 2.07 -16.57 1.87
N LYS A 24 1.14 -16.56 0.91
CA LYS A 24 1.42 -16.23 -0.49
C LYS A 24 1.93 -14.78 -0.61
N SER A 25 1.34 -13.85 0.12
CA SER A 25 1.76 -12.44 0.20
C SER A 25 3.15 -12.28 0.80
N ILE A 26 3.44 -12.95 1.92
CA ILE A 26 4.77 -12.94 2.55
C ILE A 26 5.81 -13.52 1.60
N GLY A 27 5.55 -14.68 1.00
CA GLY A 27 6.46 -15.32 0.05
C GLY A 27 6.75 -14.42 -1.16
N MET A 28 5.72 -13.80 -1.73
CA MET A 28 5.88 -12.85 -2.84
C MET A 28 6.66 -11.60 -2.43
N THR A 29 6.39 -11.05 -1.24
CA THR A 29 7.11 -9.89 -0.70
C THR A 29 8.59 -10.21 -0.55
N ILE A 30 8.94 -11.36 0.03
CA ILE A 30 10.32 -11.82 0.17
C ILE A 30 10.97 -11.94 -1.20
N LEU A 31 10.31 -12.57 -2.17
CA LEU A 31 10.82 -12.74 -3.53
C LEU A 31 11.09 -11.38 -4.19
N LEU A 32 10.16 -10.43 -4.10
CA LEU A 32 10.32 -9.08 -4.65
C LEU A 32 11.45 -8.31 -3.95
N LEU A 33 11.59 -8.43 -2.63
CA LEU A 33 12.68 -7.80 -1.89
C LEU A 33 14.04 -8.38 -2.27
N VAL A 34 14.14 -9.70 -2.46
CA VAL A 34 15.36 -10.37 -2.93
C VAL A 34 15.69 -9.89 -4.35
N ALA A 35 14.70 -9.86 -5.25
CA ALA A 35 14.89 -9.35 -6.61
C ALA A 35 15.32 -7.87 -6.63
N ALA A 36 14.69 -7.03 -5.80
CA ALA A 36 15.03 -5.63 -5.66
C ALA A 36 16.45 -5.43 -5.09
N TRP A 37 16.85 -6.24 -4.11
CA TRP A 37 18.20 -6.23 -3.55
C TRP A 37 19.26 -6.52 -4.61
N PHE A 38 19.10 -7.62 -5.36
CA PHE A 38 20.06 -7.97 -6.42
C PHE A 38 20.04 -6.98 -7.58
N GLY A 39 18.84 -6.49 -7.97
CA GLY A 39 18.71 -5.48 -9.01
C GLY A 39 19.38 -4.16 -8.63
N MET A 40 19.18 -3.69 -7.39
CA MET A 40 19.78 -2.46 -6.90
C MET A 40 21.29 -2.59 -6.69
N LYS A 41 21.76 -3.72 -6.15
CA LYS A 41 23.19 -4.03 -6.05
C LYS A 41 23.85 -4.02 -7.43
N GLY A 42 23.27 -4.72 -8.41
CA GLY A 42 23.80 -4.76 -9.77
C GLY A 42 23.78 -3.38 -10.44
N LEU A 43 22.72 -2.60 -10.22
CA LEU A 43 22.63 -1.23 -10.73
C LEU A 43 23.70 -0.33 -10.09
N PHE A 44 23.91 -0.44 -8.78
CA PHE A 44 24.95 0.29 -8.06
C PHE A 44 26.36 -0.10 -8.54
N GLU A 45 26.61 -1.39 -8.74
CA GLU A 45 27.86 -1.91 -9.29
C GLU A 45 28.12 -1.41 -10.72
N TRP A 46 27.07 -1.26 -11.52
CA TRP A 46 27.21 -0.80 -12.89
C TRP A 46 27.31 0.73 -13.05
N LEU A 47 26.53 1.49 -12.28
CA LEU A 47 26.45 2.96 -12.40
C LEU A 47 27.29 3.71 -11.39
N ALA A 48 27.31 3.30 -10.12
CA ALA A 48 27.92 4.10 -9.06
C ALA A 48 29.40 3.74 -8.85
N LEU A 49 29.73 2.44 -8.83
CA LEU A 49 31.09 1.95 -8.57
C LEU A 49 32.15 2.53 -9.54
N PRO A 50 31.92 2.60 -10.87
CA PRO A 50 32.90 3.19 -11.78
C PRO A 50 33.20 4.67 -11.51
N TRP A 51 32.19 5.43 -11.08
CA TRP A 51 32.36 6.83 -10.70
C TRP A 51 33.07 6.99 -9.36
N ILE A 52 32.77 6.11 -8.39
CA ILE A 52 33.43 6.10 -7.08
C ILE A 52 34.92 5.77 -7.24
N ASP A 53 35.26 4.75 -8.02
CA ASP A 53 36.65 4.35 -8.28
C ASP A 53 37.42 5.47 -9.03
N ALA A 54 36.76 6.17 -9.95
CA ALA A 54 37.35 7.31 -10.66
C ALA A 54 37.54 8.55 -9.77
N LEU A 55 36.67 8.77 -8.78
CA LEU A 55 36.70 9.93 -7.89
C LEU A 55 37.64 9.73 -6.69
N LEU A 56 37.91 8.48 -6.30
CA LEU A 56 38.74 8.11 -5.15
C LEU A 56 39.87 7.11 -5.52
N PRO A 57 40.81 7.47 -6.41
CA PRO A 57 41.94 6.60 -6.72
C PRO A 57 42.89 6.53 -5.52
N GLY A 58 42.97 5.36 -4.87
CA GLY A 58 43.99 5.05 -3.86
C GLY A 58 44.01 6.01 -2.66
N LEU A 59 42.96 5.98 -1.83
CA LEU A 59 42.94 6.74 -0.57
C LEU A 59 44.18 6.43 0.29
N PRO A 60 44.97 7.44 0.69
CA PRO A 60 46.10 7.26 1.61
C PRO A 60 45.63 6.67 2.95
N ALA A 61 46.47 5.87 3.62
CA ALA A 61 46.12 5.22 4.90
C ALA A 61 45.65 6.20 6.00
N TRP A 62 46.17 7.44 6.02
CA TRP A 62 45.75 8.48 6.96
C TRP A 62 44.36 9.06 6.66
N ALA A 63 43.87 8.92 5.42
CA ALA A 63 42.54 9.32 4.98
C ALA A 63 41.50 8.19 5.15
N GLY A 64 41.85 7.09 5.81
CA GLY A 64 40.93 5.97 6.08
C GLY A 64 39.66 6.40 6.84
N TRP A 65 39.72 7.48 7.63
CA TRP A 65 38.55 8.05 8.29
C TRP A 65 37.55 8.67 7.31
N LEU A 66 37.99 9.21 6.16
CA LEU A 66 37.10 9.66 5.07
C LEU A 66 36.38 8.47 4.44
N GLY A 67 37.04 7.32 4.32
CA GLY A 67 36.41 6.06 3.90
C GLY A 67 35.33 5.60 4.88
N ILE A 68 35.58 5.71 6.19
CA ILE A 68 34.57 5.39 7.23
C ILE A 68 33.38 6.36 7.16
N VAL A 69 33.65 7.67 7.04
CA VAL A 69 32.60 8.69 6.91
C VAL A 69 31.78 8.46 5.63
N ALA A 70 32.44 8.21 4.49
CA ALA A 70 31.77 7.88 3.24
C ALA A 70 30.96 6.59 3.35
N ALA A 71 31.46 5.56 4.02
CA ALA A 71 30.74 4.31 4.26
C ALA A 71 29.51 4.52 5.16
N VAL A 72 29.61 5.38 6.18
CA VAL A 72 28.46 5.76 7.03
C VAL A 72 27.41 6.51 6.21
N PHE A 73 27.80 7.51 5.41
CA PHE A 73 26.86 8.24 4.55
C PHE A 73 26.27 7.36 3.46
N ALA A 74 27.05 6.47 2.84
CA ALA A 74 26.57 5.49 1.88
C ALA A 74 25.61 4.49 2.54
N GLY A 75 25.92 4.03 3.76
CA GLY A 75 25.06 3.16 4.55
C GLY A 75 23.74 3.82 4.94
N ILE A 76 23.76 5.09 5.36
CA ILE A 76 22.56 5.90 5.62
C ILE A 76 21.77 6.10 4.33
N GLY A 77 22.44 6.47 3.22
CA GLY A 77 21.81 6.63 1.92
C GLY A 77 21.15 5.36 1.41
N LEU A 78 21.80 4.21 1.59
CA LEU A 78 21.26 2.90 1.26
C LEU A 78 20.08 2.54 2.17
N ALA A 79 20.17 2.79 3.47
CA ALA A 79 19.09 2.55 4.42
C ALA A 79 17.86 3.42 4.12
N LEU A 80 18.06 4.70 3.80
CA LEU A 80 17.00 5.60 3.36
C LEU A 80 16.40 5.17 2.01
N GLY A 81 17.24 4.73 1.06
CA GLY A 81 16.80 4.17 -0.21
C GLY A 81 15.94 2.92 -0.01
N LEU A 82 16.38 1.98 0.83
CA LEU A 82 15.62 0.79 1.19
C LEU A 82 14.31 1.14 1.89
N ALA A 83 14.33 2.07 2.86
CA ALA A 83 13.13 2.54 3.54
C ALA A 83 12.12 3.16 2.57
N LEU A 84 12.59 3.91 1.57
CA LEU A 84 11.76 4.47 0.51
C LEU A 84 11.14 3.39 -0.38
N LEU A 85 11.81 2.24 -0.56
CA LEU A 85 11.30 1.12 -1.37
C LEU A 85 10.28 0.25 -0.64
N VAL A 86 10.24 0.26 0.71
CA VAL A 86 9.26 -0.53 1.47
C VAL A 86 7.84 -0.20 1.02
N ALA A 87 7.49 1.09 0.95
CA ALA A 87 6.14 1.49 0.61
C ALA A 87 5.71 1.14 -0.84
N PRO A 88 6.55 1.35 -1.88
CA PRO A 88 6.38 0.79 -3.22
C PRO A 88 6.18 -0.73 -3.29
N VAL A 89 6.97 -1.49 -2.55
CA VAL A 89 6.88 -2.96 -2.55
C VAL A 89 5.57 -3.39 -1.89
N THR A 90 5.22 -2.80 -0.74
CA THR A 90 3.93 -3.04 -0.07
C THR A 90 2.74 -2.67 -0.96
N ALA A 91 2.85 -1.60 -1.74
CA ALA A 91 1.86 -1.17 -2.72
C ALA A 91 1.62 -2.20 -3.84
N ILE A 92 2.70 -2.74 -4.44
CA ILE A 92 2.61 -3.79 -5.46
C ILE A 92 1.96 -5.05 -4.88
N VAL A 93 2.41 -5.46 -3.69
CA VAL A 93 1.88 -6.63 -3.00
C VAL A 93 0.39 -6.43 -2.70
N ALA A 94 0.00 -5.29 -2.14
CA ALA A 94 -1.40 -4.98 -1.90
C ALA A 94 -2.24 -5.09 -3.18
N GLY A 95 -1.79 -4.51 -4.30
CA GLY A 95 -2.51 -4.58 -5.58
C GLY A 95 -2.67 -5.99 -6.14
N ILE A 96 -1.68 -6.87 -5.95
CA ILE A 96 -1.73 -8.26 -6.41
C ILE A 96 -2.67 -9.11 -5.54
N PHE A 97 -2.67 -8.90 -4.23
CA PHE A 97 -3.41 -9.73 -3.27
C PHE A 97 -4.82 -9.23 -2.96
N LEU A 98 -5.16 -7.99 -3.34
CA LEU A 98 -6.45 -7.41 -3.06
C LEU A 98 -7.61 -8.19 -3.69
N ASP A 99 -7.44 -8.69 -4.92
CA ASP A 99 -8.48 -9.49 -5.57
C ASP A 99 -8.68 -10.85 -4.88
N ASP A 100 -7.59 -11.52 -4.48
CA ASP A 100 -7.65 -12.77 -3.71
C ASP A 100 -8.37 -12.57 -2.36
N VAL A 101 -8.07 -11.47 -1.66
CA VAL A 101 -8.72 -11.15 -0.36
C VAL A 101 -10.20 -10.84 -0.55
N ALA A 102 -10.52 -10.03 -1.56
CA ALA A 102 -11.90 -9.64 -1.81
C ALA A 102 -12.75 -10.83 -2.26
N ASP A 103 -12.21 -11.76 -3.04
CA ASP A 103 -12.86 -13.03 -3.40
C ASP A 103 -13.22 -13.86 -2.16
N VAL A 104 -12.31 -13.95 -1.18
CA VAL A 104 -12.56 -14.68 0.07
C VAL A 104 -13.68 -14.01 0.87
N VAL A 105 -13.62 -12.67 1.03
CA VAL A 105 -14.65 -11.91 1.76
C VAL A 105 -16.01 -12.04 1.08
N GLU A 106 -16.08 -11.98 -0.24
CA GLU A 106 -17.33 -12.13 -0.99
C GLU A 106 -17.95 -13.52 -0.82
N LYS A 107 -17.13 -14.58 -0.87
CA LYS A 107 -17.62 -15.97 -0.72
C LYS A 107 -18.11 -16.27 0.70
N GLU A 108 -17.39 -15.79 1.71
CA GLU A 108 -17.63 -16.14 3.11
C GLU A 108 -18.66 -15.22 3.79
N ASP A 109 -18.56 -13.91 3.55
CA ASP A 109 -19.38 -12.92 4.25
C ASP A 109 -20.60 -12.47 3.43
N TYR A 110 -20.56 -12.62 2.09
CA TYR A 110 -21.63 -12.19 1.19
C TYR A 110 -22.02 -13.26 0.14
N PRO A 111 -22.30 -14.52 0.53
CA PRO A 111 -22.53 -15.62 -0.42
C PRO A 111 -23.75 -15.42 -1.34
N SER A 112 -24.70 -14.58 -0.95
CA SER A 112 -25.91 -14.25 -1.71
C SER A 112 -25.74 -13.07 -2.68
N ASP A 113 -24.61 -12.36 -2.63
CA ASP A 113 -24.34 -11.22 -3.51
C ASP A 113 -23.76 -11.68 -4.85
N ARG A 114 -23.94 -10.88 -5.91
CA ARG A 114 -23.22 -11.12 -7.16
C ARG A 114 -21.71 -10.96 -6.92
N PRO A 115 -20.88 -11.96 -7.29
CA PRO A 115 -19.43 -11.85 -7.14
C PRO A 115 -18.91 -10.69 -7.97
N GLY A 116 -17.96 -9.94 -7.41
CA GLY A 116 -17.24 -8.89 -8.10
C GLY A 116 -16.42 -9.46 -9.26
N LYS A 117 -16.08 -8.60 -10.22
CA LYS A 117 -15.16 -8.99 -11.31
C LYS A 117 -13.73 -8.65 -10.90
N ALA A 118 -12.85 -9.65 -10.92
CA ALA A 118 -11.42 -9.43 -10.72
C ALA A 118 -10.88 -8.42 -11.73
N LEU A 119 -9.96 -7.55 -11.31
CA LEU A 119 -9.34 -6.60 -12.22
C LEU A 119 -8.39 -7.35 -13.18
N PRO A 120 -8.35 -6.99 -14.47
CA PRO A 120 -7.36 -7.55 -15.38
C PRO A 120 -5.93 -7.30 -14.86
N ALA A 121 -5.08 -8.32 -14.87
CA ALA A 121 -3.72 -8.25 -14.28
C ALA A 121 -2.89 -7.06 -14.81
N LEU A 122 -2.99 -6.76 -16.10
CA LEU A 122 -2.31 -5.61 -16.71
C LEU A 122 -2.83 -4.27 -16.15
N ARG A 123 -4.14 -4.19 -15.88
CA ARG A 123 -4.77 -3.00 -15.30
C ARG A 123 -4.42 -2.84 -13.82
N SER A 124 -4.35 -3.94 -13.08
CA SER A 124 -3.84 -3.95 -11.70
C SER A 124 -2.39 -3.47 -11.66
N GLY A 125 -1.53 -3.93 -12.57
CA GLY A 125 -0.14 -3.46 -12.69
C GLY A 125 0.00 -1.97 -12.98
N ILE A 126 -0.84 -1.40 -13.85
CA ILE A 126 -0.84 0.05 -14.15
C ILE A 126 -1.30 0.86 -12.93
N LEU A 127 -2.34 0.41 -12.22
CA LEU A 127 -2.79 1.09 -11.00
C LEU A 127 -1.75 1.00 -9.89
N ALA A 128 -1.14 -0.17 -9.70
CA ALA A 128 -0.03 -0.36 -8.78
C ALA A 128 1.11 0.61 -9.10
N ALA A 129 1.51 0.77 -10.37
CA ALA A 129 2.55 1.72 -10.78
C ALA A 129 2.18 3.19 -10.51
N LYS A 130 0.92 3.59 -10.74
CA LYS A 130 0.45 4.95 -10.39
C LYS A 130 0.47 5.17 -8.88
N PHE A 131 0.01 4.19 -8.11
CA PHE A 131 0.05 4.24 -6.65
C PHE A 131 1.49 4.32 -6.14
N LEU A 132 2.41 3.57 -6.76
CA LEU A 132 3.85 3.60 -6.50
C LEU A 132 4.40 5.03 -6.65
N GLY A 133 4.04 5.75 -7.72
CA GLY A 133 4.41 7.14 -7.91
C GLY A 133 3.86 8.08 -6.83
N VAL A 134 2.59 7.90 -6.43
CA VAL A 134 1.97 8.69 -5.35
C VAL A 134 2.64 8.41 -4.00
N VAL A 135 3.00 7.15 -3.74
CA VAL A 135 3.68 6.71 -2.54
C VAL A 135 5.11 7.25 -2.46
N ILE A 136 5.85 7.26 -3.57
CA ILE A 136 7.18 7.89 -3.64
C ILE A 136 7.09 9.37 -3.29
N ALA A 137 6.16 10.09 -3.92
CA ALA A 137 5.93 11.51 -3.64
C ALA A 137 5.57 11.74 -2.15
N GLY A 138 4.68 10.91 -1.60
CA GLY A 138 4.31 10.96 -0.19
C GLY A 138 5.48 10.71 0.77
N ASN A 139 6.35 9.75 0.46
CA ASN A 139 7.53 9.46 1.28
C ASN A 139 8.58 10.57 1.20
N ILE A 140 8.78 11.20 0.04
CA ILE A 140 9.67 12.38 -0.07
C ILE A 140 9.16 13.52 0.82
N VAL A 141 7.84 13.78 0.78
CA VAL A 141 7.22 14.77 1.68
C VAL A 141 7.40 14.37 3.14
N ALA A 142 7.20 13.09 3.48
CA ALA A 142 7.40 12.59 4.84
C ALA A 142 8.85 12.74 5.31
N LEU A 143 9.83 12.53 4.42
CA LEU A 143 11.25 12.71 4.71
C LEU A 143 11.58 14.17 5.05
N ILE A 144 10.99 15.12 4.32
CA ILE A 144 11.14 16.57 4.59
C ILE A 144 10.48 16.93 5.93
N LEU A 145 9.29 16.39 6.19
CA LEU A 145 8.57 16.63 7.44
C LEU A 145 9.29 16.04 8.65
N LEU A 146 10.11 14.99 8.46
CA LEU A 146 10.87 14.30 9.51
C LEU A 146 11.68 15.25 10.40
N LEU A 147 12.12 16.38 9.81
CA LEU A 147 12.91 17.42 10.45
C LEU A 147 12.12 18.28 11.46
N VAL A 148 10.80 18.15 11.54
CA VAL A 148 9.94 18.92 12.45
C VAL A 148 9.35 18.00 13.54
N PRO A 149 9.83 18.10 14.80
CA PRO A 149 9.33 17.29 15.92
C PRO A 149 7.82 17.46 16.12
N GLY A 150 7.10 16.36 16.35
CA GLY A 150 5.65 16.35 16.59
C GLY A 150 4.77 16.40 15.33
N VAL A 151 5.21 17.09 14.26
CA VAL A 151 4.48 17.14 12.97
C VAL A 151 4.48 15.78 12.28
N ASN A 152 5.52 14.97 12.49
CA ASN A 152 5.67 13.65 11.86
C ASN A 152 4.53 12.69 12.16
N ILE A 153 4.03 12.66 13.40
CA ILE A 153 2.99 11.71 13.78
C ILE A 153 1.67 12.14 13.11
N ALA A 154 1.32 13.43 13.20
CA ALA A 154 0.12 13.94 12.53
C ALA A 154 0.21 13.75 11.01
N ALA A 155 1.33 14.10 10.40
CA ALA A 155 1.56 13.90 8.97
C ALA A 155 1.48 12.43 8.58
N PHE A 156 2.09 11.53 9.35
CA PHE A 156 2.03 10.08 9.10
C PHE A 156 0.58 9.60 9.05
N PHE A 157 -0.23 9.92 10.05
CA PHE A 157 -1.62 9.48 10.11
C PHE A 157 -2.48 10.13 9.02
N LEU A 158 -2.35 11.44 8.80
CA LEU A 158 -3.16 12.16 7.81
C LEU A 158 -2.82 11.73 6.37
N VAL A 159 -1.53 11.64 6.03
CA VAL A 159 -1.08 11.26 4.69
C VAL A 159 -1.40 9.80 4.42
N ASN A 160 -0.99 8.87 5.31
CA ASN A 160 -1.28 7.45 5.10
C ASN A 160 -2.78 7.19 5.18
N GLY A 161 -3.50 7.82 6.11
CA GLY A 161 -4.95 7.67 6.21
C GLY A 161 -5.67 8.12 4.95
N TYR A 162 -5.29 9.27 4.39
CA TYR A 162 -5.84 9.72 3.12
C TYR A 162 -5.49 8.81 1.95
N LEU A 163 -4.21 8.45 1.79
CA LEU A 163 -3.74 7.63 0.67
C LEU A 163 -4.33 6.23 0.70
N LEU A 164 -4.24 5.54 1.84
CA LEU A 164 -4.75 4.18 2.01
C LEU A 164 -6.27 4.15 1.90
N GLY A 165 -6.95 5.10 2.56
CA GLY A 165 -8.41 5.22 2.48
C GLY A 165 -8.87 5.36 1.03
N ARG A 166 -8.28 6.31 0.30
CA ARG A 166 -8.60 6.59 -1.10
C ARG A 166 -8.38 5.38 -2.00
N GLU A 167 -7.20 4.77 -1.92
CA GLU A 167 -6.76 3.74 -2.85
C GLU A 167 -7.49 2.41 -2.63
N PHE A 168 -7.48 1.90 -1.40
CA PHE A 168 -8.12 0.62 -1.08
C PHE A 168 -9.64 0.67 -1.25
N PHE A 169 -10.27 1.82 -1.00
CA PHE A 169 -11.70 1.98 -1.25
C PHE A 169 -12.03 1.99 -2.74
N GLU A 170 -11.25 2.69 -3.57
CA GLU A 170 -11.44 2.67 -5.03
C GLU A 170 -11.28 1.25 -5.57
N PHE A 171 -10.27 0.51 -5.11
CA PHE A 171 -10.10 -0.89 -5.49
C PHE A 171 -11.29 -1.76 -5.10
N ALA A 172 -11.75 -1.66 -3.85
CA ALA A 172 -12.92 -2.39 -3.38
C ALA A 172 -14.18 -2.04 -4.18
N ALA A 173 -14.39 -0.76 -4.49
CA ALA A 173 -15.55 -0.29 -5.25
C ALA A 173 -15.49 -0.71 -6.72
N MET A 174 -14.30 -0.73 -7.34
CA MET A 174 -14.12 -1.11 -8.75
C MET A 174 -14.47 -2.56 -9.06
N ARG A 175 -14.52 -3.42 -8.04
CA ARG A 175 -15.01 -4.81 -8.18
C ARG A 175 -16.50 -4.89 -8.49
N PHE A 176 -17.27 -3.88 -8.08
CA PHE A 176 -18.73 -3.83 -8.21
C PHE A 176 -19.21 -2.77 -9.20
N ARG A 177 -18.36 -1.81 -9.58
CA ARG A 177 -18.71 -0.64 -10.39
C ARG A 177 -17.56 -0.24 -11.33
N PRO A 178 -17.83 0.31 -12.51
CA PRO A 178 -16.83 0.98 -13.35
C PRO A 178 -15.96 2.01 -12.60
N GLU A 179 -14.71 2.20 -13.07
CA GLU A 179 -13.72 3.09 -12.44
C GLU A 179 -14.22 4.53 -12.25
N ALA A 180 -14.94 5.08 -13.23
CA ALA A 180 -15.49 6.43 -13.14
C ALA A 180 -16.51 6.56 -11.99
N GLU A 181 -17.35 5.55 -11.82
CA GLU A 181 -18.37 5.49 -10.77
C GLU A 181 -17.74 5.23 -9.40
N ALA A 182 -16.75 4.35 -9.31
CA ALA A 182 -16.00 4.11 -8.08
C ALA A 182 -15.39 5.41 -7.53
N LYS A 183 -14.81 6.24 -8.41
CA LYS A 183 -14.26 7.56 -8.05
C LYS A 183 -15.35 8.53 -7.60
N LEU A 184 -16.50 8.57 -8.27
CA LEU A 184 -17.64 9.42 -7.88
C LEU A 184 -18.21 8.98 -6.52
N PHE A 185 -18.37 7.68 -6.31
CA PHE A 185 -18.88 7.10 -5.06
C PHE A 185 -17.95 7.40 -3.89
N ARG A 186 -16.63 7.26 -4.09
CA ARG A 186 -15.61 7.67 -3.13
C ARG A 186 -15.67 9.17 -2.83
N ARG A 187 -15.83 10.03 -3.84
CA ARG A 187 -15.93 11.49 -3.63
C ARG A 187 -17.14 11.84 -2.75
N LYS A 188 -18.30 11.22 -3.02
CA LYS A 188 -19.52 11.39 -2.22
C LYS A 188 -19.31 10.99 -0.75
N HIS A 189 -18.55 9.92 -0.50
CA HIS A 189 -18.30 9.38 0.84
C HIS A 189 -16.89 9.67 1.37
N SER A 190 -16.24 10.72 0.87
CA SER A 190 -14.81 10.98 1.09
C SER A 190 -14.43 11.08 2.57
N THR A 191 -15.27 11.70 3.39
CA THR A 191 -15.06 11.80 4.85
C THR A 191 -15.03 10.42 5.51
N THR A 192 -16.01 9.57 5.21
CA THR A 192 -16.08 8.21 5.76
C THR A 192 -14.90 7.35 5.30
N VAL A 193 -14.53 7.48 4.02
CA VAL A 193 -13.38 6.78 3.44
C VAL A 193 -12.07 7.24 4.09
N PHE A 194 -11.93 8.55 4.37
CA PHE A 194 -10.77 9.10 5.06
C PHE A 194 -10.64 8.57 6.49
N PHE A 195 -11.73 8.58 7.28
CA PHE A 195 -11.70 8.02 8.63
C PHE A 195 -11.44 6.51 8.65
N ALA A 196 -11.95 5.77 7.66
CA ALA A 196 -11.61 4.36 7.50
C ALA A 196 -10.12 4.17 7.19
N GLY A 197 -9.56 5.04 6.34
CA GLY A 197 -8.14 5.10 6.08
C GLY A 197 -7.30 5.39 7.33
N LEU A 198 -7.76 6.26 8.24
CA LEU A 198 -7.09 6.50 9.53
C LEU A 198 -7.02 5.25 10.41
N VAL A 199 -8.06 4.41 10.40
CA VAL A 199 -8.04 3.11 11.11
C VAL A 199 -6.99 2.19 10.50
N ILE A 200 -6.90 2.13 9.16
CA ILE A 200 -5.86 1.36 8.46
C ILE A 200 -4.46 1.91 8.80
N ALA A 201 -4.28 3.24 8.84
CA ALA A 201 -3.02 3.84 9.24
C ALA A 201 -2.62 3.51 10.69
N GLY A 202 -3.60 3.40 11.59
CA GLY A 202 -3.39 2.89 12.95
C GLY A 202 -2.93 1.44 12.97
N PHE A 203 -3.54 0.58 12.16
CA PHE A 203 -3.14 -0.82 12.03
C PHE A 203 -1.72 -0.95 11.44
N LEU A 204 -1.42 -0.16 10.41
CA LEU A 204 -0.10 -0.01 9.79
C LEU A 204 0.99 0.41 10.78
N SER A 205 0.66 1.27 11.75
CA SER A 205 1.63 1.80 12.72
C SER A 205 2.17 0.76 13.69
N VAL A 206 1.48 -0.38 13.86
CA VAL A 206 1.91 -1.47 14.76
C VAL A 206 2.79 -2.45 13.96
N PRO A 207 4.08 -2.63 14.31
CA PRO A 207 5.03 -3.38 13.47
C PRO A 207 4.59 -4.80 13.11
N VAL A 208 4.02 -5.54 14.06
CA VAL A 208 3.55 -6.91 13.84
C VAL A 208 2.29 -6.95 12.96
N LEU A 209 1.39 -5.98 13.14
CA LEU A 209 0.14 -5.88 12.36
C LEU A 209 0.40 -5.33 10.95
N ASN A 210 1.49 -4.58 10.74
CA ASN A 210 1.87 -4.04 9.43
C ASN A 210 1.87 -5.13 8.35
N LEU A 211 2.41 -6.32 8.64
CA LEU A 211 2.45 -7.45 7.71
C LEU A 211 1.08 -7.89 7.20
N ALA A 212 0.04 -7.69 8.01
CA ALA A 212 -1.32 -8.07 7.69
C ALA A 212 -2.19 -6.87 7.23
N THR A 213 -1.61 -5.66 7.17
CA THR A 213 -2.30 -4.43 6.81
C THR A 213 -2.94 -4.49 5.43
N PRO A 214 -2.29 -5.01 4.37
CA PRO A 214 -2.94 -5.08 3.05
C PRO A 214 -4.21 -5.93 3.05
N LEU A 215 -4.18 -7.08 3.75
CA LEU A 215 -5.33 -7.98 3.88
C LEU A 215 -6.44 -7.33 4.69
N PHE A 216 -6.08 -6.73 5.83
CA PHE A 216 -7.01 -5.99 6.67
C PHE A 216 -7.68 -4.84 5.91
N ALA A 217 -6.89 -4.02 5.22
CA ALA A 217 -7.35 -2.86 4.46
C ALA A 217 -8.31 -3.26 3.33
N ALA A 218 -7.95 -4.28 2.55
CA ALA A 218 -8.80 -4.80 1.48
C ALA A 218 -10.14 -5.30 2.02
N ALA A 219 -10.12 -6.18 3.04
CA ALA A 219 -11.34 -6.71 3.64
C ALA A 219 -12.22 -5.61 4.25
N MET A 220 -11.62 -4.71 5.03
CA MET A 220 -12.31 -3.59 5.66
C MET A 220 -12.99 -2.70 4.61
N MET A 221 -12.30 -2.39 3.50
CA MET A 221 -12.85 -1.52 2.46
C MET A 221 -13.94 -2.19 1.64
N VAL A 222 -13.89 -3.51 1.45
CA VAL A 222 -15.00 -4.28 0.85
C VAL A 222 -16.24 -4.21 1.73
N HIS A 223 -16.13 -4.49 3.03
CA HIS A 223 -17.24 -4.34 3.97
C HIS A 223 -17.78 -2.91 3.98
N LEU A 224 -16.89 -1.91 4.04
CA LEU A 224 -17.28 -0.51 4.03
C LEU A 224 -18.04 -0.14 2.76
N HIS A 225 -17.58 -0.58 1.59
CA HIS A 225 -18.26 -0.38 0.31
C HIS A 225 -19.67 -1.00 0.30
N LYS A 226 -19.81 -2.24 0.79
CA LYS A 226 -21.09 -2.95 0.88
C LYS A 226 -22.07 -2.21 1.79
N MET A 227 -21.62 -1.82 2.98
CA MET A 227 -22.43 -1.07 3.94
C MET A 227 -22.86 0.30 3.39
N LEU A 228 -21.96 1.02 2.72
CA LEU A 228 -22.27 2.31 2.08
C LEU A 228 -23.24 2.14 0.93
N SER A 229 -23.08 1.11 0.10
CA SER A 229 -23.99 0.81 -1.01
C SER A 229 -25.40 0.47 -0.51
N ALA A 230 -25.51 -0.27 0.60
CA ALA A 230 -26.79 -0.57 1.23
C ALA A 230 -27.46 0.67 1.86
N SER A 231 -26.66 1.61 2.38
CA SER A 231 -27.15 2.84 3.00
C SER A 231 -27.51 3.93 2.00
N ASP A 232 -26.93 3.89 0.80
CA ASP A 232 -27.17 4.84 -0.29
C ASP A 232 -27.60 4.13 -1.60
N PRO A 233 -28.76 3.43 -1.59
CA PRO A 233 -29.26 2.71 -2.76
C PRO A 233 -29.63 3.67 -3.91
N ARG A 234 -29.85 4.95 -3.61
CA ARG A 234 -30.12 5.99 -4.62
C ARG A 234 -28.96 6.20 -5.58
N PHE A 235 -27.72 5.99 -5.14
CA PHE A 235 -26.57 6.03 -6.04
C PHE A 235 -26.59 4.87 -7.05
N ALA A 236 -27.15 3.71 -6.69
CA ALA A 236 -27.36 2.60 -7.61
C ALA A 236 -28.58 2.81 -8.54
N ALA A 237 -29.61 3.53 -8.08
CA ALA A 237 -30.83 3.79 -8.86
C ALA A 237 -30.69 4.89 -9.93
N VAL A 238 -29.74 5.82 -9.79
CA VAL A 238 -29.45 6.85 -10.82
C VAL A 238 -28.91 6.24 -12.12
N GLU A 239 -28.45 4.99 -12.08
CA GLU A 239 -27.95 4.24 -13.24
C GLU A 239 -29.03 3.51 -14.02
N SER A 240 -30.06 2.93 -13.38
CA SER A 240 -31.11 2.21 -14.12
C SER A 240 -31.99 3.12 -14.98
N GLY A 241 -31.89 4.44 -14.80
CA GLY A 241 -32.59 5.46 -15.60
C GLY A 241 -31.73 6.14 -16.67
N ARG A 242 -30.48 5.70 -16.89
CA ARG A 242 -29.57 6.26 -17.92
C ARG A 242 -29.16 5.25 -19.01
N GLY A 243 -29.81 4.08 -19.06
CA GLY A 243 -29.65 3.07 -20.10
C GLY A 243 -30.76 3.17 -21.15
#